data_AF-B9J5X8-F1
#
_entry.id   AF-B9J5X8-F1
#
_cell.length_a   1.000
_cell.length_b   1.000
_cell.length_c   1.000
_cell.angle_alpha   90.00
_cell.angle_beta   90.00
_cell.angle_gamma   90.00
#
_symmetry.space_group_name_H-M   'P 1'
#
loop_
_entity.id
_entity.type
_entity.pdbx_description
1 polymer ?
#
loop_
_entity_poly.entity_id
_entity_poly.type
_entity_poly.pdbx_seq_one_letter_code
_entity_poly.pdbx_strand_id
1 'polypeptide(L)'
;MSRQRRTFTPEFKLQLVKLYGNGKSRADICREYEITPSALDRWIKNHQETGTFTAKENRTEEENELIRLRKENQRLMMENDILKQAALIMGRK
;
A
#
# COMPACT_ATOMS: atom_id res chain seq x y z
N MET A 1 -5.44 5.90 -22.46
CA MET A 1 -5.73 6.95 -21.45
C MET A 1 -5.80 6.30 -20.08
N SER A 2 -5.05 6.79 -19.09
CA SER A 2 -5.11 6.27 -17.71
C SER A 2 -6.40 6.72 -17.03
N ARG A 3 -7.23 5.78 -16.57
CA ARG A 3 -8.44 6.10 -15.80
C ARG A 3 -8.03 6.72 -14.47
N GLN A 4 -8.53 7.92 -14.17
CA GLN A 4 -8.25 8.59 -12.91
C GLN A 4 -8.77 7.75 -11.74
N ARG A 5 -7.91 7.50 -10.74
CA ARG A 5 -8.26 6.68 -9.58
C ARG A 5 -9.25 7.46 -8.71
N ARG A 6 -10.42 6.87 -8.45
CA ARG A 6 -11.37 7.38 -7.45
C ARG A 6 -10.80 7.17 -6.05
N THR A 7 -10.91 8.19 -5.22
CA THR A 7 -10.53 8.15 -3.80
C THR A 7 -11.79 8.20 -2.94
N PHE A 8 -11.84 7.37 -1.91
CA PHE A 8 -12.97 7.29 -0.97
C PHE A 8 -12.48 7.56 0.44
N THR A 9 -13.29 8.27 1.24
CA THR A 9 -12.94 8.58 2.62
C THR A 9 -13.00 7.32 3.51
N PRO A 10 -12.27 7.29 4.64
CA PRO A 10 -12.32 6.16 5.56
C PRO A 10 -13.72 5.87 6.10
N GLU A 11 -14.50 6.91 6.39
CA GLU A 11 -15.87 6.81 6.94
C GLU A 11 -16.80 6.13 5.94
N PHE A 12 -16.68 6.51 4.66
CA PHE A 12 -17.44 5.90 3.58
C PHE A 12 -17.12 4.41 3.43
N LYS A 13 -15.84 4.04 3.46
CA LYS A 13 -15.42 2.63 3.40
C LYS A 13 -15.96 1.84 4.59
N LEU A 14 -15.91 2.42 5.80
CA LEU A 14 -16.43 1.80 7.01
C LEU A 14 -17.94 1.54 6.92
N GLN A 15 -18.70 2.50 6.41
CA GLN A 15 -20.13 2.36 6.22
C GLN A 15 -20.47 1.17 5.31
N LEU A 16 -19.75 1.01 4.20
CA LEU A 16 -19.99 -0.10 3.26
C LEU A 16 -19.60 -1.45 3.83
N VAL A 17 -18.49 -1.53 4.58
CA VAL A 17 -18.11 -2.75 5.28
C VAL A 17 -19.14 -3.12 6.35
N LYS A 18 -19.68 -2.15 7.09
CA LYS A 18 -20.77 -2.37 8.05
C LYS A 18 -22.05 -2.85 7.36
N LEU A 19 -22.43 -2.27 6.22
CA LEU A 19 -23.58 -2.74 5.44
C LEU A 19 -23.44 -4.20 5.02
N TYR A 20 -22.24 -4.59 4.59
CA TYR A 20 -21.93 -5.99 4.30
C TYR A 20 -22.05 -6.87 5.54
N GLY A 21 -21.49 -6.44 6.68
CA GLY A 21 -21.60 -7.15 7.97
C GLY A 21 -23.04 -7.30 8.47
N ASN A 22 -23.92 -6.36 8.11
CA ASN A 22 -25.35 -6.39 8.42
C ASN A 22 -26.16 -7.29 7.45
N GLY A 23 -25.49 -8.06 6.58
CA GLY A 23 -26.12 -9.05 5.70
C GLY A 23 -26.51 -8.55 4.32
N LYS A 24 -26.19 -7.30 3.95
CA LYS A 24 -26.45 -6.81 2.59
C LYS A 24 -25.50 -7.48 1.60
N SER A 25 -26.04 -7.94 0.47
CA SER A 25 -25.23 -8.66 -0.50
C SER A 25 -24.16 -7.76 -1.11
N ARG A 26 -23.00 -8.36 -1.37
CA ARG A 26 -21.88 -7.70 -2.03
C ARG A 26 -22.28 -7.08 -3.37
N ALA A 27 -23.08 -7.80 -4.17
CA ALA A 27 -23.51 -7.36 -5.49
C ALA A 27 -24.40 -6.12 -5.40
N ASP A 28 -25.31 -6.08 -4.42
CA ASP A 28 -26.21 -4.94 -4.22
C ASP A 28 -25.45 -3.70 -3.75
N ILE A 29 -24.50 -3.86 -2.82
CA ILE A 29 -23.62 -2.75 -2.40
C ILE A 29 -22.83 -2.21 -3.59
N CYS A 30 -22.27 -3.09 -4.43
CA CYS A 30 -21.50 -2.64 -5.60
C CYS A 30 -22.36 -1.88 -6.61
N ARG A 31 -23.60 -2.35 -6.81
CA ARG A 31 -24.56 -1.73 -7.74
C ARG A 31 -25.07 -0.38 -7.22
N GLU A 32 -25.43 -0.30 -5.95
CA GLU A 32 -26.03 0.90 -5.33
C GLU A 32 -25.04 2.04 -5.16
N TYR A 33 -23.79 1.73 -4.79
CA TYR A 33 -22.76 2.73 -4.52
C TYR A 33 -21.77 2.90 -5.68
N GLU A 34 -22.01 2.25 -6.82
CA GLU A 34 -21.17 2.28 -8.02
C GLU A 34 -19.68 2.03 -7.72
N ILE A 35 -19.41 1.05 -6.87
CA ILE A 35 -18.06 0.61 -6.53
C ILE A 35 -17.74 -0.70 -7.22
N THR A 36 -16.48 -0.86 -7.61
CA THR A 36 -16.01 -2.12 -8.17
C THR A 36 -15.98 -3.19 -7.07
N PRO A 37 -16.41 -4.44 -7.33
CA PRO A 37 -16.33 -5.52 -6.36
C PRO A 37 -14.93 -5.64 -5.73
N SER A 38 -13.87 -5.61 -6.54
CA SER A 38 -12.49 -5.69 -6.05
C SER A 38 -12.13 -4.65 -4.99
N ALA A 39 -12.72 -3.45 -5.05
CA ALA A 39 -12.51 -2.41 -4.05
C ALA A 39 -13.18 -2.79 -2.72
N LEU A 40 -14.43 -3.26 -2.77
CA LEU A 40 -15.17 -3.71 -1.60
C LEU A 40 -14.50 -4.90 -0.91
N ASP A 41 -14.02 -5.89 -1.68
CA ASP A 41 -13.21 -7.01 -1.14
C ASP A 41 -12.04 -6.51 -0.33
N ARG A 42 -11.28 -5.58 -0.92
CA ARG A 42 -10.09 -5.04 -0.29
C ARG A 42 -10.44 -4.32 1.00
N TRP A 43 -11.55 -3.57 1.05
CA TRP A 43 -11.97 -2.86 2.25
C TRP A 43 -12.44 -3.81 3.35
N ILE A 44 -13.19 -4.85 3.01
CA ILE A 44 -13.61 -5.88 3.97
C ILE A 44 -12.38 -6.59 4.55
N LYS A 45 -11.47 -7.05 3.69
CA LYS A 45 -10.23 -7.73 4.11
C LYS A 45 -9.40 -6.82 5.03
N ASN A 46 -9.13 -5.60 4.59
CA ASN A 46 -8.38 -4.62 5.37
C ASN A 46 -9.01 -4.36 6.74
N HIS A 47 -10.33 -4.18 6.79
CA HIS A 47 -11.03 -3.94 8.05
C HIS A 47 -10.99 -5.16 8.98
N GLN A 48 -11.06 -6.39 8.45
CA GLN A 48 -10.98 -7.62 9.23
C GLN A 48 -9.57 -7.88 9.78
N GLU A 49 -8.53 -7.58 9.01
CA GLU A 49 -7.14 -7.88 9.39
C GLU A 49 -6.54 -6.82 10.32
N THR A 50 -6.77 -5.54 10.06
CA THR A 50 -6.07 -4.45 10.76
C THR A 50 -6.99 -3.37 11.32
N GLY A 51 -8.28 -3.40 11.00
CA GLY A 51 -9.24 -2.35 11.39
C GLY A 51 -9.02 -1.00 10.70
N THR A 52 -8.03 -0.88 9.81
CA THR A 52 -7.72 0.37 9.10
C THR A 52 -7.83 0.20 7.58
N PHE A 53 -8.15 1.30 6.89
CA PHE A 53 -8.28 1.31 5.43
C PHE A 53 -7.01 1.82 4.71
N THR A 54 -5.96 2.08 5.48
CA THR A 54 -4.74 2.75 5.03
C THR A 54 -3.67 1.72 4.70
N ALA A 55 -3.26 1.63 3.43
CA ALA A 55 -2.27 0.63 2.99
C ALA A 55 -0.90 0.71 3.69
N LYS A 56 -0.59 1.85 4.34
CA LYS A 56 0.63 2.05 5.12
C LYS A 56 0.52 1.42 6.53
N GLU A 57 -0.69 1.39 7.08
CA GLU A 57 -1.01 0.82 8.39
C GLU A 57 -1.32 -0.68 8.31
N ASN A 58 -1.57 -1.18 7.09
CA ASN A 58 -1.81 -2.61 6.84
C ASN A 58 -0.55 -3.45 6.63
N ARG A 59 0.64 -2.83 6.74
CA ARG A 59 1.90 -3.54 6.64
C ARG A 59 2.26 -4.11 8.00
N THR A 60 2.68 -5.36 8.03
CA THR A 60 3.27 -5.93 9.23
C THR A 60 4.58 -5.21 9.57
N GLU A 61 5.04 -5.31 10.81
CA GLU A 61 6.33 -4.72 11.21
C GLU A 61 7.47 -5.28 10.34
N GLU A 62 7.43 -6.57 10.03
CA GLU A 62 8.36 -7.26 9.13
C GLU A 62 8.37 -6.64 7.71
N GLU A 63 7.20 -6.34 7.13
CA GLU A 63 7.11 -5.70 5.82
C GLU A 63 7.67 -4.27 5.85
N ASN A 64 7.44 -3.54 6.95
CA ASN A 64 7.98 -2.19 7.12
C ASN A 64 9.49 -2.20 7.30
N GLU A 65 10.02 -3.16 8.05
CA GLU A 65 11.46 -3.40 8.20
C GLU A 65 12.10 -3.77 6.86
N LEU A 66 11.49 -4.69 6.09
CA LEU A 66 11.98 -5.07 4.77
C LEU A 66 12.06 -3.86 3.81
N ILE A 67 11.07 -2.97 3.84
CA ILE A 67 11.08 -1.74 3.04
C ILE A 67 12.20 -0.80 3.50
N ARG A 68 12.44 -0.66 4.81
CA ARG A 68 13.54 0.14 5.35
C ARG A 68 14.89 -0.42 4.92
N LEU A 69 15.11 -1.73 5.11
CA LEU A 69 16.34 -2.42 4.74
C LEU A 69 16.64 -2.32 3.24
N ARG A 70 15.63 -2.45 2.37
CA ARG A 70 15.82 -2.28 0.93
C ARG A 70 16.28 -0.87 0.55
N LYS A 71 15.71 0.16 1.18
CA LYS A 71 16.14 1.55 0.95
C LYS A 71 17.56 1.79 1.43
N GLU A 72 17.90 1.28 2.59
CA GLU A 72 19.24 1.40 3.16
C GLU A 72 20.27 0.65 2.32
N ASN A 73 19.96 -0.56 1.89
CA ASN A 73 20.82 -1.33 0.99
C ASN A 73 21.08 -0.59 -0.33
N GLN A 74 20.03 -0.01 -0.93
CA GLN A 74 20.17 0.79 -2.15
C GLN A 74 21.07 2.02 -1.92
N ARG A 75 20.91 2.72 -0.78
CA ARG A 75 21.77 3.84 -0.41
C ARG A 75 23.22 3.41 -0.24
N LEU A 76 23.46 2.31 0.49
CA LEU A 76 24.80 1.76 0.71
C LEU A 76 25.46 1.33 -0.61
N MET A 77 24.70 0.74 -1.54
CA MET A 77 25.20 0.43 -2.88
C MET A 77 25.67 1.67 -3.62
N MET A 78 24.89 2.76 -3.56
CA MET A 78 25.27 4.03 -4.19
C MET A 78 26.51 4.64 -3.54
N GLU A 79 26.59 4.66 -2.21
CA GLU A 79 27.77 5.13 -1.47
C GLU A 79 29.00 4.29 -1.82
N ASN A 80 28.86 2.97 -1.91
CA ASN A 80 29.94 2.07 -2.30
C ASN A 80 30.43 2.33 -3.73
N ASP A 81 29.51 2.58 -4.67
CA ASP A 81 29.86 2.92 -6.05
C ASP A 81 30.64 4.24 -6.12
N ILE A 82 30.19 5.27 -5.40
CA ILE A 82 30.90 6.56 -5.29
C ILE A 82 32.31 6.35 -4.72
N LEU A 83 32.44 5.56 -3.65
CA LEU A 83 33.74 5.27 -3.03
C LEU A 83 34.67 4.51 -3.98
N LYS A 84 34.14 3.55 -4.76
CA LYS A 84 34.89 2.84 -5.80
C LYS A 84 35.38 3.78 -6.89
N GLN A 85 34.53 4.68 -7.38
CA GLN A 85 34.93 5.69 -8.36
C GLN A 85 36.02 6.62 -7.80
N ALA A 86 35.89 7.08 -6.56
CA ALA A 86 36.89 7.90 -5.90
C ALA A 86 38.24 7.16 -5.75
N ALA A 87 38.23 5.89 -5.35
CA ALA A 87 39.43 5.07 -5.24
C ALA A 87 40.15 4.88 -6.59
N LEU A 88 39.39 4.67 -7.67
CA LEU A 88 39.95 4.57 -9.03
C LEU A 88 40.60 5.88 -9.48
N ILE A 89 40.02 7.02 -9.14
CA ILE A 89 40.59 8.34 -9.46
C ILE A 89 41.88 8.57 -8.65
N MET A 90 41.89 8.25 -7.36
CA MET A 90 43.05 8.45 -6.48
C MET A 90 44.21 7.49 -6.81
N GLY A 91 43.92 6.24 -7.19
CA GLY A 91 44.95 5.24 -7.52
C GLY A 91 45.59 5.39 -8.90
N ARG A 92 45.15 6.36 -9.71
CA ARG A 92 45.75 6.71 -11.02
C ARG A 92 46.77 7.86 -10.94
N LYS A 93 47.05 8.35 -9.74
CA LYS A 93 48.09 9.35 -9.46
C LYS A 93 49.33 8.66 -8.91
#